data_AF-A0A3A5WDX8-F1
#
_entry.id   AF-A0A3A5WDX8-F1
#
_cell.length_a   1.000
_cell.length_b   1.000
_cell.length_c   1.000
_cell.angle_alpha   90.00
_cell.angle_beta   90.00
_cell.angle_gamma   90.00
#
_symmetry.space_group_name_H-M   'P 1'
#
loop_
_entity.id
_entity.type
_entity.pdbx_description
1 polymer ?
#
loop_
_entity_poly.entity_id
_entity_poly.type
_entity_poly.pdbx_seq_one_letter_code
_entity_poly.pdbx_strand_id
1 'polypeptide(L)'
;MVDVNTVELLAEALCGVSAVLFTFIASFSRSPRAENIVQNIIFLCLLAAAAVLWWLPSLGGELWGSGYLPRPLALFCIILAISARMNIKGENVSFGANPHSINRQSEEE
;
A
#
# COMPACT_ATOMS: atom_id res chain seq x y z
N MET A 1 -14.55 27.00 7.62
CA MET A 1 -13.08 26.94 7.74
C MET A 1 -12.76 25.56 8.31
N VAL A 2 -11.89 24.79 7.65
CA VAL A 2 -11.47 23.46 8.16
C VAL A 2 -10.40 23.69 9.22
N ASP A 3 -10.51 23.02 10.37
CA ASP A 3 -9.55 23.17 11.47
C ASP A 3 -8.23 22.44 11.14
N VAL A 4 -7.10 23.11 11.33
CA VAL A 4 -5.79 22.57 10.95
C VAL A 4 -5.47 21.29 11.71
N ASN A 5 -5.77 21.24 13.01
CA ASN A 5 -5.50 20.05 13.83
C ASN A 5 -6.27 18.82 13.34
N THR A 6 -7.48 19.01 12.81
CA THR A 6 -8.25 17.90 12.23
C THR A 6 -7.61 17.33 10.97
N VAL A 7 -6.94 18.17 10.18
CA VAL A 7 -6.22 17.75 8.97
C VAL A 7 -4.91 17.05 9.34
N GLU A 8 -4.20 17.53 10.35
CA GLU A 8 -3.01 16.87 10.91
C GLU A 8 -3.35 15.48 11.44
N LEU A 9 -4.37 15.38 12.29
CA LEU A 9 -4.83 14.10 12.83
C LEU A 9 -5.28 13.14 11.72
N LEU A 10 -5.94 13.65 10.68
CA LEU A 10 -6.34 12.84 9.54
C LEU A 10 -5.11 12.30 8.78
N ALA A 11 -4.09 13.13 8.56
CA ALA A 11 -2.85 12.71 7.92
C ALA A 11 -2.15 11.61 8.73
N GLU A 12 -2.01 11.82 10.04
CA GLU A 12 -1.41 10.86 10.96
C GLU A 12 -2.18 9.54 11.00
N ALA A 13 -3.52 9.59 11.05
CA ALA A 13 -4.36 8.42 11.06
C ALA A 13 -4.25 7.62 9.76
N LEU A 14 -4.26 8.28 8.59
CA LEU A 14 -4.11 7.61 7.30
C LEU A 14 -2.74 6.93 7.17
N CYS A 15 -1.67 7.62 7.57
CA CYS A 15 -0.31 7.05 7.60
C CYS A 15 -0.22 5.87 8.58
N GLY A 16 -0.78 6.01 9.79
CA GLY A 16 -0.77 4.98 10.83
C GLY A 16 -1.54 3.73 10.42
N VAL A 17 -2.76 3.88 9.87
CA VAL A 17 -3.55 2.75 9.35
C VAL A 17 -2.80 2.04 8.23
N SER A 18 -2.19 2.79 7.31
CA SER A 18 -1.39 2.21 6.23
C SER A 18 -0.22 1.39 6.78
N ALA A 19 0.51 1.91 7.78
CA ALA A 19 1.64 1.21 8.40
C ALA A 19 1.21 -0.07 9.14
N VAL A 20 0.09 -0.02 9.87
CA VAL A 20 -0.48 -1.20 10.55
C VAL A 20 -0.86 -2.26 9.53
N LEU A 21 -1.62 -1.91 8.48
CA LEU A 21 -2.01 -2.86 7.44
C LEU A 21 -0.80 -3.47 6.72
N PHE A 22 0.22 -2.66 6.45
CA PHE A 22 1.46 -3.14 5.84
C PHE A 22 2.20 -4.16 6.72
N THR A 23 2.21 -3.95 8.04
CA THR A 23 2.81 -4.89 9.00
C THR A 23 2.11 -6.26 8.99
N PHE A 24 0.78 -6.27 8.82
CA PHE A 24 -0.01 -7.50 8.78
C PHE A 24 -0.17 -8.11 7.39
N ILE A 25 0.48 -7.56 6.35
CA ILE A 25 0.28 -8.02 4.96
C ILE A 25 0.62 -9.51 4.78
N ALA A 26 1.64 -10.01 5.47
CA ALA A 26 2.02 -11.42 5.46
C ALA A 26 0.92 -12.35 6.02
N SER A 27 0.13 -11.87 6.99
CA SER A 27 -1.00 -12.62 7.52
C SER A 27 -2.14 -12.72 6.49
N PHE A 28 -2.40 -11.63 5.76
CA PHE A 28 -3.44 -11.59 4.73
C PHE A 28 -3.03 -12.31 3.44
N SER A 29 -1.73 -12.41 3.14
CA SER A 29 -1.18 -13.14 1.97
C SER A 29 -1.52 -14.63 1.95
N ARG A 30 -1.98 -15.20 3.07
CA ARG A 30 -2.51 -16.58 3.11
C ARG A 30 -3.65 -16.81 2.13
N SER A 31 -4.45 -15.78 1.80
CA SER A 31 -5.48 -15.87 0.77
C SER A 31 -5.29 -14.80 -0.32
N PRO A 32 -5.31 -15.16 -1.62
CA PRO A 32 -5.10 -14.20 -2.71
C PRO A 32 -6.13 -13.06 -2.72
N ARG A 33 -7.38 -13.36 -2.34
CA ARG A 33 -8.45 -12.35 -2.27
C ARG A 33 -8.21 -11.34 -1.16
N ALA A 34 -7.85 -11.79 0.06
CA ALA A 34 -7.60 -10.86 1.16
C ALA A 34 -6.34 -10.03 0.91
N GLU A 35 -5.30 -10.62 0.31
CA GLU A 35 -4.10 -9.88 -0.07
C GLU A 35 -4.42 -8.70 -1.00
N ASN A 36 -5.17 -8.95 -2.07
CA ASN A 36 -5.54 -7.91 -3.04
C ASN A 36 -6.41 -6.82 -2.39
N ILE A 37 -7.39 -7.22 -1.55
CA ILE A 37 -8.22 -6.26 -0.80
C ILE A 37 -7.35 -5.37 0.09
N VAL A 38 -6.45 -5.94 0.89
CA VAL A 38 -5.60 -5.19 1.83
C VAL A 38 -4.61 -4.30 1.07
N GLN A 39 -3.98 -4.80 0.01
CA GLN A 39 -3.10 -4.00 -0.86
C GLN A 39 -3.86 -2.81 -1.47
N ASN A 40 -5.10 -2.99 -1.91
CA ASN A 40 -5.90 -1.91 -2.45
C ASN A 40 -6.33 -0.90 -1.37
N ILE A 41 -6.62 -1.35 -0.14
CA ILE A 41 -6.88 -0.45 1.00
C ILE A 41 -5.63 0.37 1.32
N ILE A 42 -4.45 -0.27 1.44
CA ILE A 42 -3.18 0.41 1.69
C ILE A 42 -2.91 1.44 0.59
N PHE A 43 -3.11 1.08 -0.68
CA PHE A 43 -2.96 1.99 -1.82
C PHE A 43 -3.84 3.23 -1.68
N LEU A 44 -5.13 3.05 -1.40
CA LEU A 44 -6.08 4.15 -1.26
C LEU A 44 -5.75 5.02 -0.03
N CYS A 45 -5.41 4.42 1.10
CA CYS A 45 -5.01 5.16 2.31
C CYS A 45 -3.76 5.99 2.06
N LEU A 46 -2.74 5.45 1.38
CA LEU A 46 -1.50 6.16 1.07
C LEU A 46 -1.71 7.29 0.05
N LEU A 47 -2.57 7.11 -0.96
CA LEU A 47 -2.91 8.20 -1.88
C LEU A 47 -3.71 9.30 -1.18
N ALA A 48 -4.65 8.95 -0.31
CA ALA A 48 -5.37 9.92 0.50
C ALA A 48 -4.40 10.67 1.44
N ALA A 49 -3.50 9.95 2.11
CA ALA A 49 -2.46 10.55 2.96
C ALA A 49 -1.59 11.52 2.16
N ALA A 50 -1.14 11.14 0.96
CA ALA A 50 -0.34 12.00 0.11
C ALA A 50 -1.10 13.28 -0.28
N ALA A 51 -2.38 13.19 -0.64
CA ALA A 51 -3.20 14.35 -0.96
C ALA A 51 -3.37 15.28 0.24
N VAL A 52 -3.64 14.73 1.42
CA VAL A 52 -3.79 15.50 2.68
C VAL A 52 -2.47 16.17 3.05
N LEU A 53 -1.35 15.43 3.05
CA LEU A 53 -0.03 15.96 3.35
C LEU A 53 0.43 17.03 2.35
N TRP A 54 0.03 16.91 1.09
CA TRP A 54 0.29 17.94 0.08
C TRP A 54 -0.50 19.23 0.34
N TRP A 55 -1.74 19.09 0.80
CA TRP A 55 -2.61 20.22 1.13
C TRP A 55 -2.20 20.89 2.46
N LEU A 56 -1.83 20.12 3.48
CA LEU A 56 -1.60 20.57 4.85
C LEU A 56 -0.78 21.88 5.00
N PRO A 57 0.37 22.08 4.30
CA PRO A 57 1.14 23.32 4.40
C PRO A 57 0.39 24.57 3.92
N SER A 58 -0.56 24.41 2.99
CA SER A 58 -1.37 25.53 2.48
C SER A 58 -2.38 26.04 3.52
N LEU A 59 -2.65 25.23 4.56
CA LEU A 59 -3.51 25.59 5.69
C LEU A 59 -2.69 26.16 6.87
N GLY A 60 -1.36 26.22 6.74
CA GLY A 60 -0.45 26.58 7.83
C GLY A 60 -0.22 25.46 8.85
N GLY A 61 -0.59 24.21 8.50
CA GLY A 61 -0.39 23.05 9.35
C GLY A 61 1.02 22.48 9.28
N GLU A 62 1.41 21.81 10.35
CA GLU A 62 2.72 21.18 10.50
C GLU A 62 2.56 19.70 10.82
N LEU A 63 3.53 18.88 10.41
CA LEU A 63 3.54 17.47 10.81
C LEU A 63 4.64 17.29 11.84
N TRP A 64 4.28 16.86 13.05
CA TRP A 64 5.19 16.69 14.19
C TRP A 64 6.04 17.95 14.49
N GLY A 65 5.43 19.13 14.38
CA GLY A 65 6.10 20.42 14.60
C GLY A 65 7.09 20.82 13.49
N SER A 66 6.97 20.22 12.29
CA SER A 66 7.73 20.63 11.12
C SER A 66 6.82 20.93 9.93
N GLY A 67 6.85 22.17 9.46
CA GLY A 67 6.19 22.58 8.21
C GLY A 67 6.88 22.09 6.92
N TYR A 68 8.10 21.54 7.01
CA TYR A 68 8.84 21.03 5.84
C TYR A 68 8.60 19.54 5.56
N LEU A 69 8.33 18.74 6.60
CA LEU A 69 8.10 17.29 6.50
C LEU A 69 6.92 16.84 5.62
N PRO A 70 5.77 17.55 5.54
CA PRO A 70 4.59 17.03 4.85
C PRO A 70 4.84 16.72 3.36
N ARG A 71 5.58 17.58 2.65
CA ARG A 71 5.78 17.42 1.19
C ARG A 71 6.67 16.23 0.83
N PRO A 72 7.87 16.05 1.42
CA PRO A 72 8.65 14.83 1.21
C PRO A 72 7.90 13.56 1.61
N LEU A 73 7.16 13.60 2.73
CA LEU A 73 6.40 12.45 3.18
C LEU A 73 5.25 12.10 2.23
N ALA A 74 4.59 13.11 1.64
CA ALA A 74 3.58 12.89 0.60
C ALA A 74 4.17 12.14 -0.61
N LEU A 75 5.37 12.50 -1.06
CA LEU A 75 6.06 11.78 -2.13
C LEU A 75 6.39 10.35 -1.73
N PHE A 76 6.85 10.14 -0.49
CA PHE A 76 7.12 8.82 0.04
C PHE A 76 5.85 7.94 0.09
N CYS A 77 4.71 8.50 0.49
CA CYS A 77 3.42 7.82 0.45
C CYS A 77 3.03 7.41 -0.97
N ILE A 78 3.29 8.25 -1.99
CA ILE A 78 3.02 7.90 -3.40
C ILE A 78 3.89 6.71 -3.83
N ILE A 79 5.18 6.73 -3.51
CA ILE A 79 6.10 5.63 -3.83
C ILE A 79 5.60 4.33 -3.20
N LEU A 80 5.28 4.36 -1.90
CA LEU A 80 4.75 3.21 -1.18
C LEU A 80 3.40 2.74 -1.72
N ALA A 81 2.52 3.65 -2.14
CA ALA A 81 1.24 3.29 -2.74
C ALA A 81 1.46 2.46 -4.01
N ILE A 82 2.33 2.93 -4.90
CA ILE A 82 2.67 2.20 -6.12
C ILE A 82 3.30 0.84 -5.77
N SER A 83 4.22 0.79 -4.80
CA SER A 83 4.81 -0.46 -4.34
C SER A 83 3.79 -1.43 -3.75
N ALA A 84 2.78 -0.95 -3.02
CA ALA A 84 1.73 -1.79 -2.44
C ALA A 84 0.85 -2.47 -3.50
N ARG A 85 0.82 -1.97 -4.74
CA ARG A 85 0.13 -2.59 -5.88
C ARG A 85 0.94 -3.69 -6.57
N MET A 86 2.23 -3.82 -6.25
CA MET A 86 3.04 -4.94 -6.70
C MET A 86 2.67 -6.15 -5.86
N ASN A 87 1.85 -7.03 -6.44
CA ASN A 87 1.35 -8.23 -5.77
C ASN A 87 2.52 -9.07 -5.22
N ILE A 88 2.55 -9.30 -3.90
CA ILE A 88 3.66 -10.00 -3.24
C ILE A 88 3.66 -11.47 -3.63
N LYS A 89 2.48 -12.05 -3.91
CA LYS A 89 2.40 -13.48 -4.25
C LYS A 89 2.95 -13.83 -5.63
N GLY A 90 3.02 -12.88 -6.57
CA GLY A 90 3.31 -13.15 -7.98
C GLY A 90 2.27 -14.11 -8.59
N GLU A 91 1.88 -13.90 -9.84
CA GLU A 91 1.42 -15.07 -10.59
C GLU A 91 2.66 -16.00 -10.70
N ASN A 92 2.52 -17.31 -10.49
CA ASN A 92 3.61 -18.25 -10.74
C ASN A 92 3.92 -18.24 -12.26
N VAL A 93 4.72 -17.27 -12.70
CA VAL A 93 5.17 -17.15 -14.11
C VAL A 93 6.15 -18.25 -14.47
N SER A 94 6.75 -18.88 -13.46
CA SER A 94 7.33 -20.20 -13.60
C SER A 94 6.22 -21.22 -13.36
N PHE A 95 5.49 -21.56 -14.43
CA PHE A 95 5.07 -22.95 -14.58
C PHE A 95 6.38 -23.76 -14.59
N GLY A 96 6.93 -24.07 -13.42
CA GLY A 96 7.87 -25.16 -13.29
C GLY A 96 7.11 -26.34 -13.84
N ALA A 97 7.44 -26.76 -15.07
CA ALA A 97 6.76 -27.84 -15.74
C ALA A 97 6.78 -29.01 -14.76
N ASN A 98 5.62 -29.32 -14.18
CA ASN A 98 5.53 -30.34 -13.16
C ASN A 98 5.92 -31.65 -13.84
N PRO A 99 7.02 -32.33 -13.44
CA PRO A 99 7.45 -33.54 -14.12
C PRO A 99 6.36 -34.63 -14.09
N HIS A 100 5.45 -34.58 -13.12
CA HIS A 100 4.25 -35.43 -13.10
C HIS A 100 3.18 -35.08 -14.14
N SER A 101 3.11 -33.85 -14.64
CA SER A 101 2.24 -33.50 -15.78
C SER A 101 2.92 -33.70 -17.13
N ILE A 102 4.26 -33.66 -17.20
CA ILE A 102 5.02 -33.94 -18.43
C ILE A 102 4.89 -35.42 -18.83
N ASN A 103 4.99 -36.35 -17.87
CA ASN A 103 4.99 -37.78 -18.18
C ASN A 103 3.63 -38.35 -18.65
N ARG A 104 2.53 -37.62 -18.45
CA ARG A 104 1.20 -38.02 -18.95
C ARG A 104 0.95 -37.61 -20.40
N GLN A 105 1.63 -36.59 -20.91
CA GLN A 105 1.48 -36.19 -22.32
C GLN A 105 2.17 -37.16 -23.27
N SER A 106 3.22 -37.86 -22.80
CA SER A 106 3.94 -38.89 -23.57
C SER A 106 3.27 -40.27 -23.57
N GLU A 107 2.25 -40.50 -22.74
CA GLU A 107 1.50 -41.77 -22.71
C GLU A 107 0.21 -41.72 -23.55
N GLU A 108 -0.16 -40.53 -24.08
CA GLU A 108 -1.33 -40.32 -24.93
C GLU A 108 -0.99 -40.11 -26.43
N GLU A 109 0.29 -40.23 -26.82
CA GLU A 109 0.76 -40.35 -28.22
C GLU A 109 1.14 -41.80 -28.57
#